data_AF-A0A534SBX2-F1
#
_entry.id   AF-A0A534SBX2-F1
#
_cell.length_a   1.000
_cell.length_b   1.000
_cell.length_c   1.000
_cell.angle_alpha   90.00
_cell.angle_beta   90.00
_cell.angle_gamma   90.00
#
_symmetry.space_group_name_H-M   'P 1'
#
loop_
_entity.id
_entity.type
_entity.pdbx_description
1 polymer ?
#
loop_
_entity_poly.entity_id
_entity_poly.type
_entity_poly.pdbx_seq_one_letter_code
_entity_poly.pdbx_strand_id
1 'polypeptide(L)'
;EGDVYPGQWAFVVRGIYRPRDQTADPTIMMVQYKYVDERLRQEAPQRAGNIGWYIVRIANPDESAAVSETIDKLFENSSAETKTETERAFQQNFLSSASAVITAMNLMSFVIIGIILLVVGNTMIMSARERTHEFAVLKALGFSGGQLFLLLAGESLILSLMGSAAGPKGWFPIFYIKPETIMIGCVASLVVGLVAAIVPLRRVLTTRIVDGLRHVG
;
A
#
# COMPACT_ATOMS: atom_id res chain seq x y z
N GLU A 1 13.87 -26.99 -4.93
CA GLU A 1 12.70 -27.67 -4.33
C GLU A 1 11.52 -26.72 -4.45
N GLY A 2 10.33 -27.23 -4.80
CA GLY A 2 9.13 -26.40 -4.90
C GLY A 2 8.37 -26.38 -3.57
N ASP A 3 7.94 -25.21 -3.11
CA ASP A 3 7.12 -25.07 -1.89
C ASP A 3 5.63 -25.38 -2.15
N VAL A 4 5.08 -24.87 -3.25
CA VAL A 4 3.65 -25.03 -3.58
C VAL A 4 3.34 -26.42 -4.13
N TYR A 5 4.26 -26.92 -4.96
CA TYR A 5 4.29 -28.28 -5.46
C TYR A 5 5.59 -28.93 -4.95
N PRO A 6 5.51 -29.77 -3.91
CA PRO A 6 6.69 -30.41 -3.34
C PRO A 6 7.44 -31.21 -4.42
N GLY A 7 8.75 -31.29 -4.27
CA GLY A 7 9.61 -32.08 -5.16
C GLY A 7 10.75 -31.31 -5.82
N GLN A 8 11.67 -32.06 -6.42
CA GLN A 8 12.73 -31.52 -7.27
C GLN A 8 12.25 -31.45 -8.72
N TRP A 9 12.10 -30.22 -9.22
CA TRP A 9 11.60 -29.98 -10.56
C TRP A 9 12.73 -29.67 -11.53
N ALA A 10 12.79 -30.42 -12.62
CA ALA A 10 13.59 -30.08 -13.79
C ALA A 10 12.65 -29.63 -14.92
N PHE A 11 12.90 -28.43 -15.46
CA PHE A 11 12.15 -27.86 -16.57
C PHE A 11 13.10 -27.49 -17.72
N VAL A 12 12.66 -27.75 -18.95
CA VAL A 12 13.34 -27.28 -20.16
C VAL A 12 12.67 -26.00 -20.62
N VAL A 13 13.42 -24.90 -20.67
CA VAL A 13 12.90 -23.62 -21.15
C VAL A 13 12.63 -23.72 -22.64
N ARG A 14 11.35 -23.65 -23.04
CA ARG A 14 10.92 -23.70 -24.44
C ARG A 14 10.79 -22.34 -25.10
N GLY A 15 10.58 -21.29 -24.31
CA GLY A 15 10.41 -19.94 -24.81
C GLY A 15 10.31 -18.94 -23.66
N ILE A 16 10.60 -17.70 -23.97
CA ILE A 16 10.46 -16.55 -23.06
C ILE A 16 9.52 -15.58 -23.76
N TYR A 17 8.39 -15.29 -23.14
CA TYR A 17 7.45 -14.30 -23.65
C TYR A 17 7.79 -12.92 -23.06
N ARG A 18 7.46 -11.87 -23.80
CA ARG A 18 7.45 -10.52 -23.26
C ARG A 18 5.99 -10.10 -23.06
N PRO A 19 5.64 -9.56 -21.88
CA PRO A 19 4.29 -9.04 -21.68
C PRO A 19 3.99 -7.98 -22.75
N ARG A 20 2.79 -8.04 -23.32
CA ARG A 20 2.34 -7.09 -24.34
C ARG A 20 2.14 -5.70 -23.77
N ASP A 21 1.64 -5.62 -22.54
CA ASP A 21 1.28 -4.40 -21.83
C ASP A 21 1.89 -4.40 -20.41
N GLN A 22 2.04 -3.22 -19.80
CA GLN A 22 2.60 -3.06 -18.44
C GLN A 22 1.74 -3.71 -17.33
N THR A 23 0.50 -4.09 -17.64
CA THR A 23 -0.43 -4.77 -16.72
C THR A 23 -0.26 -6.29 -16.72
N ALA A 24 0.44 -6.85 -17.70
CA ALA A 24 0.70 -8.29 -17.75
C ALA A 24 1.94 -8.62 -16.93
N ASP A 25 1.79 -9.55 -15.98
CA ASP A 25 2.87 -9.96 -15.10
C ASP A 25 3.94 -10.77 -15.87
N PRO A 26 5.19 -10.27 -15.99
CA PRO A 26 6.26 -11.00 -16.68
C PRO A 26 6.79 -12.20 -15.89
N THR A 27 6.42 -12.36 -14.63
CA THR A 27 6.97 -13.39 -13.74
C THR A 27 6.23 -14.71 -13.79
N ILE A 28 5.11 -14.78 -14.52
CA ILE A 28 4.33 -16.01 -14.65
C ILE A 28 5.11 -17.05 -15.47
N MET A 29 5.42 -18.19 -14.86
CA MET A 29 5.97 -19.35 -15.56
C MET A 29 4.83 -20.29 -15.95
N MET A 30 4.68 -20.56 -17.25
CA MET A 30 3.72 -21.54 -17.74
C MET A 30 4.40 -22.89 -17.90
N VAL A 31 3.79 -23.93 -17.33
CA VAL A 31 4.29 -25.31 -17.40
C VAL A 31 3.21 -26.24 -17.94
N GLN A 32 3.63 -27.35 -18.53
CA GLN A 32 2.69 -28.35 -19.02
C GLN A 32 2.04 -29.07 -17.83
N TYR A 33 0.71 -28.97 -17.71
CA TYR A 33 -0.06 -29.60 -16.63
C TYR A 33 0.22 -31.10 -16.48
N LYS A 34 0.28 -31.85 -17.60
CA LYS A 34 0.50 -33.31 -17.57
C LYS A 34 1.76 -33.72 -16.80
N TYR A 35 2.85 -32.98 -16.97
CA TYR A 35 4.10 -33.26 -16.25
C TYR A 35 3.98 -33.01 -14.74
N VAL A 36 3.26 -31.94 -14.36
CA VAL A 36 2.98 -31.63 -12.95
C VAL A 36 2.06 -32.68 -12.34
N ASP A 37 1.01 -33.10 -13.05
CA ASP A 37 0.05 -34.11 -12.60
C ASP A 37 0.71 -35.49 -12.42
N GLU A 38 1.54 -35.93 -13.36
CA GLU A 38 2.27 -37.21 -13.25
C GLU A 38 3.15 -37.29 -12.00
N ARG A 39 3.80 -36.18 -11.64
CA ARG A 39 4.58 -36.07 -10.41
C ARG A 39 3.70 -36.00 -9.17
N LEU A 40 2.61 -35.23 -9.21
CA LEU A 40 1.65 -35.16 -8.10
C LEU A 40 1.03 -36.52 -7.81
N ARG A 41 0.78 -37.38 -8.81
CA ARG A 41 0.31 -38.75 -8.58
C ARG A 41 1.28 -39.59 -7.74
N GLN A 42 2.59 -39.31 -7.82
CA GLN A 42 3.62 -40.02 -7.07
C GLN A 42 3.84 -39.42 -5.69
N GLU A 43 3.93 -38.09 -5.59
CA GLU A 43 4.34 -37.39 -4.35
C GLU A 43 3.16 -36.90 -3.49
N ALA A 44 2.02 -36.60 -4.11
CA ALA A 44 0.83 -36.07 -3.43
C ALA A 44 -0.46 -36.52 -4.14
N PRO A 45 -0.79 -37.82 -4.13
CA PRO A 45 -1.88 -38.40 -4.93
C PRO A 45 -3.26 -37.78 -4.62
N GLN A 46 -3.46 -37.25 -3.41
CA GLN A 46 -4.69 -36.54 -3.02
C GLN A 46 -4.90 -35.21 -3.77
N ARG A 47 -3.83 -34.62 -4.31
CA ARG A 47 -3.87 -33.38 -5.11
C ARG A 47 -3.83 -33.65 -6.61
N ALA A 48 -3.53 -34.88 -7.01
CA ALA A 48 -3.47 -35.27 -8.41
C ALA A 48 -4.87 -35.31 -9.05
N GLY A 49 -4.96 -34.98 -10.33
CA GLY A 49 -6.21 -34.93 -11.09
C GLY A 49 -7.10 -33.71 -10.78
N ASN A 50 -6.76 -32.91 -9.76
CA ASN A 50 -7.53 -31.73 -9.40
C ASN A 50 -7.09 -30.53 -10.25
N ILE A 51 -8.07 -29.88 -10.89
CA ILE A 51 -7.87 -28.66 -11.68
C ILE A 51 -8.67 -27.55 -11.00
N GLY A 52 -8.03 -26.40 -10.77
CA GLY A 52 -8.65 -25.29 -10.05
C GLY A 52 -9.68 -24.52 -10.87
N TRP A 53 -9.41 -24.29 -12.16
CA TRP A 53 -10.27 -23.51 -13.04
C TRP A 53 -9.97 -23.83 -14.50
N TYR A 54 -10.98 -23.67 -15.35
CA TYR A 54 -10.89 -23.81 -16.79
C TYR A 54 -11.19 -22.47 -17.46
N ILE A 55 -10.44 -22.15 -18.51
CA ILE A 55 -10.69 -20.97 -19.33
C ILE A 55 -11.28 -21.45 -20.66
N VAL A 56 -12.53 -21.09 -20.91
CA VAL A 56 -13.25 -21.44 -22.15
C VAL A 56 -13.45 -20.18 -22.97
N ARG A 57 -12.96 -20.18 -24.21
CA ARG A 57 -13.17 -19.07 -25.15
C ARG A 57 -14.38 -19.35 -26.03
N ILE A 58 -15.41 -18.52 -25.91
CA ILE A 58 -16.61 -18.55 -26.73
C ILE A 58 -16.45 -17.66 -27.98
N ALA A 59 -17.12 -18.03 -29.08
CA ALA A 59 -17.06 -17.27 -30.33
C ALA A 59 -17.93 -16.01 -30.29
N ASN A 60 -19.12 -16.10 -29.68
CA ASN A 60 -20.06 -15.01 -29.52
C ASN A 60 -20.20 -14.64 -28.03
N PRO A 61 -19.84 -13.41 -27.61
CA PRO A 61 -19.99 -12.97 -26.22
C PRO A 61 -21.43 -12.98 -25.71
N ASP A 62 -22.43 -12.77 -26.57
CA ASP A 62 -23.84 -12.70 -26.17
C ASP A 62 -24.39 -14.06 -25.72
N GLU A 63 -23.74 -15.16 -26.12
CA GLU A 63 -24.10 -16.53 -25.74
C GLU A 63 -23.49 -16.95 -24.41
N SER A 64 -22.72 -16.09 -23.73
CA SER A 64 -21.98 -16.46 -22.53
C SER A 64 -22.87 -17.04 -21.42
N ALA A 65 -24.07 -16.49 -21.24
CA ALA A 65 -25.00 -16.96 -20.21
C ALA A 65 -25.52 -18.37 -20.52
N ALA A 66 -25.91 -18.64 -21.76
CA ALA A 66 -26.41 -19.94 -22.19
C ALA A 66 -25.30 -21.01 -22.15
N VAL A 67 -24.08 -20.65 -22.57
CA VAL A 67 -22.92 -21.55 -22.52
C VAL A 67 -22.53 -21.85 -21.08
N SER A 68 -22.49 -20.84 -20.20
CA SER A 68 -22.24 -21.03 -18.75
C SER A 68 -23.24 -22.02 -18.14
N GLU A 69 -24.53 -21.82 -18.38
CA GLU A 69 -25.59 -22.70 -17.86
C GLU A 69 -25.45 -24.13 -18.39
N THR A 70 -25.09 -24.27 -19.67
CA THR A 70 -24.85 -25.58 -20.29
C THR A 70 -23.68 -26.30 -19.63
N ILE A 71 -22.58 -25.59 -19.35
CA ILE A 71 -21.41 -26.15 -18.67
C ILE A 71 -21.80 -26.58 -17.25
N ASP A 72 -22.46 -25.71 -16.48
CA ASP A 72 -22.83 -26.02 -15.09
C ASP A 72 -23.79 -27.22 -15.02
N LYS A 73 -24.76 -27.32 -15.94
CA LYS A 73 -25.64 -28.49 -16.05
C LYS A 73 -24.91 -29.80 -16.38
N LEU A 74 -23.83 -29.74 -17.15
CA LEU A 74 -23.02 -30.93 -17.45
C LEU A 74 -22.30 -31.46 -16.20
N PHE A 75 -21.97 -30.58 -15.24
CA PHE A 75 -21.23 -30.93 -14.03
C PHE A 75 -22.06 -30.97 -12.75
N GLU A 76 -23.35 -30.62 -12.80
CA GLU A 76 -24.28 -30.55 -11.65
C GLU A 76 -24.34 -31.84 -10.82
N ASN A 77 -24.25 -33.01 -11.47
CA ASN A 77 -24.25 -34.33 -10.81
C ASN A 77 -22.86 -34.96 -10.70
N SER A 78 -21.80 -34.20 -10.93
CA SER A 78 -20.43 -34.69 -10.84
C SER A 78 -19.86 -34.46 -9.43
N SER A 79 -18.79 -35.19 -9.09
CA SER A 79 -18.03 -34.94 -7.86
C SER A 79 -17.31 -33.58 -7.83
N ALA A 80 -17.34 -32.82 -8.92
CA ALA A 80 -16.69 -31.53 -9.10
C ALA A 80 -17.66 -30.56 -9.78
N GLU A 81 -18.73 -30.20 -9.07
CA GLU A 81 -19.69 -29.19 -9.52
C GLU A 81 -18.98 -27.89 -9.92
N THR A 82 -19.33 -27.36 -11.09
CA THR A 82 -18.72 -26.14 -11.62
C THR A 82 -19.61 -24.94 -11.36
N LYS A 83 -18.97 -23.78 -11.24
CA LYS A 83 -19.64 -22.49 -11.29
C LYS A 83 -19.01 -21.68 -12.42
N THR A 84 -19.71 -21.57 -13.53
CA THR A 84 -19.16 -20.93 -14.73
C THR A 84 -19.61 -19.48 -14.80
N GLU A 85 -18.69 -18.56 -14.53
CA GLU A 85 -18.93 -17.13 -14.65
C GLU A 85 -18.19 -16.54 -15.85
N THR A 86 -18.73 -15.43 -16.38
CA THR A 86 -18.04 -14.69 -17.44
C THR A 86 -16.78 -14.04 -16.87
N GLU A 87 -15.74 -13.91 -17.71
CA GLU A 87 -14.50 -13.23 -17.31
C GLU A 87 -14.76 -11.81 -16.78
N ARG A 88 -15.76 -11.10 -17.33
CA ARG A 88 -16.15 -9.77 -16.84
C ARG A 88 -16.71 -9.83 -15.42
N ALA A 89 -17.60 -10.80 -15.14
CA ALA A 89 -18.17 -10.98 -13.81
C ALA A 89 -17.09 -11.43 -12.80
N PHE A 90 -16.20 -12.35 -13.21
CA PHE A 90 -15.06 -12.77 -12.40
C PHE A 90 -14.16 -11.59 -12.03
N GLN A 91 -13.80 -10.75 -13.01
CA GLN A 91 -13.01 -9.54 -12.75
C GLN A 91 -13.72 -8.57 -11.81
N GLN A 92 -15.04 -8.38 -11.94
CA GLN A 92 -15.82 -7.54 -11.03
C GLN A 92 -15.84 -8.11 -9.61
N ASN A 93 -16.04 -9.42 -9.46
CA ASN A 93 -16.01 -10.11 -8.17
C ASN A 93 -14.62 -10.00 -7.51
N PHE A 94 -13.56 -10.19 -8.29
CA PHE A 94 -12.18 -10.01 -7.83
C PHE A 94 -11.91 -8.57 -7.39
N LEU A 95 -12.30 -7.58 -8.20
CA LEU A 95 -12.16 -6.16 -7.88
C LEU A 95 -12.94 -5.78 -6.62
N SER A 96 -14.16 -6.30 -6.43
CA SER A 96 -14.95 -6.03 -5.22
C SER A 96 -14.31 -6.62 -3.96
N SER A 97 -13.76 -7.84 -4.05
CA SER A 97 -13.04 -8.48 -2.95
C SER A 97 -11.75 -7.73 -2.60
N ALA A 98 -11.00 -7.32 -3.63
CA ALA A 98 -9.83 -6.47 -3.47
C ALA A 98 -10.20 -5.09 -2.92
N SER A 99 -11.35 -4.52 -3.29
CA SER A 99 -11.78 -3.20 -2.82
C SER A 99 -11.99 -3.15 -1.31
N ALA A 100 -12.47 -4.24 -0.69
CA ALA A 100 -12.61 -4.32 0.75
C ALA A 100 -11.23 -4.22 1.44
N VAL A 101 -10.23 -4.95 0.92
CA VAL A 101 -8.85 -4.89 1.40
C VAL A 101 -8.25 -3.51 1.19
N ILE A 102 -8.40 -2.93 -0.01
CA ILE A 102 -7.92 -1.57 -0.32
C ILE A 102 -8.57 -0.54 0.60
N THR A 103 -9.87 -0.67 0.87
CA THR A 103 -10.60 0.23 1.78
C THR A 103 -10.09 0.11 3.21
N ALA A 104 -9.85 -1.11 3.70
CA ALA A 104 -9.25 -1.33 5.01
C ALA A 104 -7.83 -0.75 5.11
N MET A 105 -7.01 -0.90 4.07
CA MET A 105 -5.67 -0.30 3.99
C MET A 105 -5.73 1.23 3.98
N ASN A 106 -6.68 1.84 3.27
CA ASN A 106 -6.89 3.28 3.27
C ASN A 106 -7.28 3.79 4.66
N LEU A 107 -8.20 3.10 5.34
CA LEU A 107 -8.59 3.44 6.71
C LEU A 107 -7.40 3.36 7.67
N MET A 108 -6.63 2.27 7.61
CA MET A 108 -5.40 2.12 8.40
C MET A 108 -4.40 3.23 8.11
N SER A 109 -4.25 3.63 6.84
CA SER A 109 -3.36 4.73 6.47
C SER A 109 -3.77 6.04 7.14
N PHE A 110 -5.06 6.38 7.16
CA PHE A 110 -5.56 7.56 7.89
C PHE A 110 -5.34 7.47 9.40
N VAL A 111 -5.55 6.28 10.00
CA VAL A 111 -5.30 6.06 11.42
C VAL A 111 -3.82 6.25 11.76
N ILE A 112 -2.91 5.68 10.97
CA ILE A 112 -1.46 5.83 11.15
C ILE A 112 -1.04 7.29 11.01
N ILE A 113 -1.54 8.00 10.00
CA ILE A 113 -1.29 9.44 9.84
C ILE A 113 -1.77 10.21 11.08
N GLY A 114 -2.95 9.87 11.61
CA GLY A 114 -3.48 10.48 12.84
C GLY A 114 -2.59 10.23 14.06
N ILE A 115 -2.09 9.01 14.24
CA ILE A 115 -1.16 8.66 15.32
C ILE A 115 0.16 9.45 15.16
N ILE A 116 0.72 9.52 13.95
CA ILE A 116 1.95 10.28 13.67
C ILE A 116 1.74 11.76 14.00
N LEU A 117 0.62 12.34 13.58
CA LEU A 117 0.28 13.74 13.91
C LEU A 117 0.25 13.97 15.43
N LEU A 118 -0.35 13.06 16.19
CA LEU A 118 -0.39 13.15 17.66
C LEU A 118 1.01 13.04 18.28
N VAL A 119 1.81 12.07 17.83
CA VAL A 119 3.18 11.86 18.34
C VAL A 119 4.06 13.06 18.03
N VAL A 120 4.13 13.49 16.77
CA VAL A 120 4.95 14.63 16.33
C VAL A 120 4.46 15.91 17.00
N GLY A 121 3.15 16.13 17.07
CA GLY A 121 2.58 17.28 17.76
C GLY A 121 2.96 17.32 19.24
N ASN A 122 2.92 16.17 19.93
CA ASN A 122 3.32 16.09 21.34
C ASN A 122 4.82 16.37 21.52
N THR A 123 5.68 15.80 20.67
CA THR A 123 7.13 16.05 20.70
C THR A 123 7.46 17.52 20.41
N MET A 124 6.81 18.14 19.43
CA MET A 124 7.01 19.55 19.13
C MET A 124 6.52 20.46 20.27
N ILE A 125 5.41 20.12 20.94
CA ILE A 125 4.95 20.85 22.13
C ILE A 125 6.01 20.80 23.24
N MET A 126 6.63 19.63 23.46
CA MET A 126 7.70 19.48 24.44
C MET A 126 8.93 20.33 24.07
N SER A 127 9.41 20.22 22.82
CA SER A 127 10.54 21.02 22.33
C SER A 127 10.28 22.53 22.38
N ALA A 128 9.07 22.97 22.02
CA ALA A 128 8.68 24.38 22.11
C ALA A 128 8.65 24.90 23.56
N ARG A 129 8.32 24.04 24.53
CA ARG A 129 8.33 24.38 25.96
C ARG A 129 9.76 24.47 26.53
N GLU A 130 10.69 23.68 26.01
CA GLU A 130 12.11 23.80 26.38
C GLU A 130 12.71 25.08 25.77
N ARG A 131 12.32 25.42 24.53
CA ARG A 131 12.80 26.61 23.82
C ARG A 131 12.01 27.90 24.10
N THR A 132 11.01 27.89 25.00
CA THR A 132 10.19 29.10 25.27
C THR A 132 11.02 30.29 25.72
N HIS A 133 12.11 30.06 26.45
CA HIS A 133 13.05 31.11 26.87
C HIS A 133 13.75 31.76 25.67
N GLU A 134 14.27 30.95 24.74
CA GLU A 134 14.91 31.44 23.51
C GLU A 134 13.93 32.26 22.66
N PHE A 135 12.68 31.82 22.56
CA PHE A 135 11.64 32.55 21.85
C PHE A 135 11.23 33.87 22.53
N ALA A 136 11.29 33.93 23.87
CA ALA A 136 11.08 35.17 24.61
C ALA A 136 12.19 36.19 24.34
N VAL A 137 13.45 35.74 24.29
CA VAL A 137 14.62 36.59 23.94
C VAL A 137 14.52 37.09 22.49
N LEU A 138 14.17 36.22 21.55
CA LEU A 138 13.97 36.62 20.14
C LEU A 138 12.85 37.65 19.98
N LYS A 139 11.71 37.46 20.66
CA LYS A 139 10.63 38.47 20.69
C LYS A 139 11.10 39.79 21.32
N ALA A 140 11.93 39.74 22.37
CA ALA A 140 12.49 40.95 23.01
C ALA A 140 13.47 41.71 22.09
N LEU A 141 14.17 41.00 21.20
CA LEU A 141 15.00 41.58 20.14
C LEU A 141 14.21 42.12 18.94
N GLY A 142 12.88 42.03 18.97
CA GLY A 142 12.00 42.60 17.94
C GLY A 142 11.60 41.63 16.82
N PHE A 143 11.88 40.33 16.95
CA PHE A 143 11.40 39.35 15.96
C PHE A 143 9.87 39.24 16.00
N SER A 144 9.26 39.32 14.83
CA SER A 144 7.82 39.16 14.65
C SER A 144 7.40 37.68 14.80
N GLY A 145 6.17 37.44 15.25
CA GLY A 145 5.62 36.08 15.36
C GLY A 145 5.63 35.29 14.04
N GLY A 146 5.60 35.98 12.90
CA GLY A 146 5.73 35.37 11.56
C GLY A 146 7.14 34.86 11.24
N GLN A 147 8.19 35.53 11.70
CA GLN A 147 9.57 35.07 11.51
C GLN A 147 9.86 33.82 12.36
N LEU A 148 9.33 33.80 13.58
CA LEU A 148 9.36 32.63 14.46
C LEU A 148 8.60 31.44 13.86
N PHE A 149 7.47 31.71 13.18
CA PHE A 149 6.74 30.69 12.43
C PHE A 149 7.56 30.10 11.29
N LEU A 150 8.20 30.95 10.49
CA LEU A 150 8.99 30.50 9.34
C LEU A 150 10.16 29.60 9.78
N LEU A 151 10.80 29.92 10.91
CA LEU A 151 11.88 29.12 11.49
C LEU A 151 11.40 27.71 11.86
N LEU A 152 10.28 27.62 12.60
CA LEU A 152 9.71 26.35 13.06
C LEU A 152 9.16 25.50 11.91
N ALA A 153 8.50 26.15 10.96
CA ALA A 153 8.00 25.50 9.75
C ALA A 153 9.17 24.96 8.91
N GLY A 154 10.28 25.70 8.82
CA GLY A 154 11.51 25.25 8.17
C GLY A 154 12.10 24.00 8.81
N GLU A 155 12.21 23.96 10.14
CA GLU A 155 12.70 22.78 10.88
C GLU A 155 11.81 21.55 10.63
N SER A 156 10.49 21.74 10.68
CA SER A 156 9.50 20.69 10.42
C SER A 156 9.57 20.18 8.97
N LEU A 157 9.78 21.09 8.02
CA LEU A 157 9.88 20.77 6.60
C LEU A 157 11.13 19.95 6.29
N ILE A 158 12.28 20.30 6.90
CA ILE A 158 13.54 19.54 6.74
C ILE A 158 13.37 18.12 7.28
N LEU A 159 12.80 17.97 8.47
CA LEU A 159 12.54 16.64 9.06
C LEU A 159 11.59 15.81 8.19
N SER A 160 10.53 16.42 7.66
CA SER A 160 9.59 15.75 6.75
C SER A 160 10.26 15.33 5.45
N LEU A 161 11.11 16.20 4.89
CA LEU A 161 11.85 15.92 3.65
C LEU A 161 12.81 14.75 3.85
N MET A 162 13.56 14.74 4.95
CA MET A 162 14.48 13.65 5.30
C MET A 162 13.75 12.32 5.47
N GLY A 163 12.60 12.31 6.15
CA GLY A 163 11.76 11.13 6.27
C GLY A 163 11.24 10.62 4.92
N SER A 164 10.83 11.54 4.03
CA SER A 164 10.35 11.17 2.69
C SER A 164 11.46 10.63 1.78
N ALA A 165 12.69 11.16 1.90
CA ALA A 165 13.84 10.76 1.10
C ALA A 165 14.32 9.34 1.43
N ALA A 166 14.23 8.93 2.70
CA ALA A 166 14.52 7.56 3.14
C ALA A 166 13.40 6.55 2.81
N GLY A 167 12.35 6.99 2.10
CA GLY A 167 11.10 6.26 1.92
C GLY A 167 11.13 5.10 0.91
N PRO A 168 10.00 4.83 0.22
CA PRO A 168 9.59 3.49 -0.23
C PRO A 168 10.58 2.73 -1.13
N LYS A 169 11.40 3.42 -1.93
CA LYS A 169 12.42 2.77 -2.77
C LYS A 169 13.52 2.09 -1.95
N GLY A 170 13.82 2.58 -0.75
CA GLY A 170 14.86 1.99 0.11
C GLY A 170 14.39 0.75 0.87
N TRP A 171 13.11 0.71 1.26
CA TRP A 171 12.56 -0.35 2.13
C TRP A 171 11.83 -1.45 1.35
N PHE A 172 11.32 -1.17 0.16
CA PHE A 172 10.56 -2.12 -0.66
C PHE A 172 11.09 -2.20 -2.10
N PRO A 173 12.32 -2.73 -2.32
CA PRO A 173 12.96 -2.77 -3.63
C PRO A 173 12.27 -3.71 -4.64
N ILE A 174 11.44 -4.64 -4.15
CA ILE A 174 10.80 -5.69 -4.96
C ILE A 174 9.50 -5.17 -5.60
N PHE A 175 8.87 -4.15 -5.03
CA PHE A 175 7.60 -3.62 -5.53
C PHE A 175 7.85 -2.43 -6.47
N TYR A 176 7.35 -2.53 -7.70
CA TYR A 176 7.32 -1.40 -8.62
C TYR A 176 6.21 -0.42 -8.18
N ILE A 177 6.61 0.67 -7.55
CA ILE A 177 5.69 1.71 -7.09
C ILE A 177 5.61 2.79 -8.17
N LYS A 178 4.39 3.09 -8.62
CA LYS A 178 4.16 4.14 -9.62
C LYS A 178 4.69 5.49 -9.13
N PRO A 179 5.35 6.29 -9.98
CA PRO A 179 5.87 7.61 -9.59
C PRO A 179 4.80 8.53 -8.98
N GLU A 180 3.56 8.44 -9.47
CA GLU A 180 2.41 9.18 -8.96
C GLU A 180 2.14 8.89 -7.47
N THR A 181 2.21 7.62 -7.06
CA THR A 181 2.01 7.21 -5.67
C THR A 181 3.11 7.74 -4.75
N ILE A 182 4.36 7.75 -5.25
CA ILE A 182 5.49 8.34 -4.51
C ILE A 182 5.27 9.84 -4.32
N MET A 183 4.85 10.54 -5.39
CA MET A 183 4.57 11.98 -5.33
C MET A 183 3.46 12.31 -4.34
N ILE A 184 2.35 11.55 -4.36
CA ILE A 184 1.25 11.70 -3.40
C ILE A 184 1.75 11.46 -1.96
N GLY A 185 2.58 10.44 -1.74
CA GLY A 185 3.17 10.17 -0.42
C GLY A 185 4.07 11.30 0.08
N CYS A 186 4.93 11.85 -0.79
CA CYS A 186 5.76 13.01 -0.47
C CYS A 186 4.91 14.23 -0.12
N VAL A 187 3.90 14.56 -0.93
CA VAL A 187 2.98 15.68 -0.67
C VAL A 187 2.23 15.47 0.65
N ALA A 188 1.70 14.26 0.90
CA ALA A 188 1.02 13.94 2.14
C ALA A 188 1.95 14.11 3.36
N SER A 189 3.20 13.66 3.27
CA SER A 189 4.18 13.82 4.35
C SER A 189 4.50 15.28 4.67
N LEU A 190 4.61 16.13 3.64
CA LEU A 190 4.80 17.57 3.80
C LEU A 190 3.59 18.23 4.44
N VAL A 191 2.38 17.87 4.00
CA VAL A 191 1.12 18.36 4.60
C VAL A 191 1.04 17.97 6.06
N VAL A 192 1.35 16.71 6.40
CA VAL A 192 1.36 16.22 7.78
C VAL A 192 2.37 16.99 8.64
N GLY A 193 3.59 17.21 8.16
CA GLY A 193 4.62 17.98 8.87
C GLY A 193 4.19 19.43 9.13
N LEU A 194 3.59 20.09 8.13
CA LEU A 194 3.06 21.44 8.27
C LEU A 194 1.89 21.50 9.26
N VAL A 195 0.94 20.57 9.16
CA VAL A 195 -0.23 20.51 10.05
C VAL A 195 0.20 20.23 11.50
N ALA A 196 1.14 19.32 11.72
CA ALA A 196 1.67 19.02 13.04
C ALA A 196 2.29 20.27 13.71
N ALA A 197 2.94 21.14 12.93
CA ALA A 197 3.57 22.36 13.43
C ALA A 197 2.56 23.47 13.82
N ILE A 198 1.31 23.44 13.34
CA ILE A 198 0.31 24.49 13.62
C ILE A 198 -0.04 24.56 15.12
N VAL A 199 -0.23 23.42 15.76
CA VAL A 199 -0.64 23.33 17.18
C VAL A 199 0.40 23.95 18.14
N PRO A 200 1.68 23.53 18.13
CA PRO A 200 2.71 24.12 18.99
C PRO A 200 2.91 25.60 18.65
N LEU A 201 2.84 25.98 17.37
CA LEU A 201 2.99 27.36 16.96
C LEU A 201 1.89 28.27 17.54
N ARG A 202 0.62 27.85 17.46
CA ARG A 202 -0.46 28.60 18.10
C ARG A 202 -0.20 28.80 19.58
N ARG A 203 0.26 27.75 20.29
CA ARG A 203 0.63 27.85 21.71
C ARG A 203 1.70 28.91 21.95
N VAL A 204 2.82 28.87 21.22
CA VAL A 204 3.96 29.81 21.37
C VAL A 204 3.59 31.26 21.02
N LEU A 205 2.67 31.45 20.07
CA LEU A 205 2.18 32.78 19.71
C LEU A 205 1.22 33.34 20.78
N THR A 206 0.41 32.49 21.40
CA THR A 206 -0.57 32.90 22.42
C THR A 206 0.01 33.04 23.82
N THR A 207 1.16 32.44 24.12
CA THR A 207 1.82 32.61 25.42
C THR A 207 2.38 34.02 25.57
N ARG A 208 1.98 34.70 26.66
CA ARG A 208 2.43 36.05 26.98
C ARG A 208 3.89 36.01 27.44
N ILE A 209 4.68 36.97 26.98
CA ILE A 209 6.11 37.11 27.28
C ILE A 209 6.36 37.15 28.79
N VAL A 210 5.42 37.74 29.55
CA VAL A 210 5.48 37.85 31.02
C VAL A 210 5.43 36.49 31.71
N ASP A 211 4.70 35.52 31.17
CA ASP A 211 4.61 34.17 31.75
C ASP A 211 5.88 33.34 31.47
N GLY A 212 6.55 33.61 30.34
CA GLY A 212 7.82 32.99 29.99
C GLY A 212 8.97 33.43 30.90
N LEU A 213 8.98 34.70 31.32
CA LEU A 213 10.02 35.26 32.21
C LEU A 213 9.77 34.99 33.70
N ARG A 214 8.53 34.66 34.10
CA ARG A 214 8.15 34.38 35.50
C ARG A 214 8.62 33.02 36.05
N HIS A 215 9.08 32.10 35.21
CA HIS A 215 9.56 30.78 35.62
C HIS A 215 11.02 30.78 36.15
N VAL A 216 11.63 31.95 36.35
CA VAL A 216 13.01 32.13 36.82
C VAL A 216 13.06 32.73 38.24
N GLY A 217 11.99 32.55 39.02
CA GLY A 217 11.93 32.90 40.45
C GLY A 217 11.78 31.67 41.31
#